data_AF-R6S6Y4-F1
#
_entry.id   AF-R6S6Y4-F1
#
_cell.length_a   1.000
_cell.length_b   1.000
_cell.length_c   1.000
_cell.angle_alpha   90.00
_cell.angle_beta   90.00
_cell.angle_gamma   90.00
#
_symmetry.space_group_name_H-M   'P 1'
#
loop_
_entity.id
_entity.type
_entity.pdbx_description
1 polymer ?
#
loop_
_entity_poly.entity_id
_entity_poly.type
_entity_poly.pdbx_seq_one_letter_code
_entity_poly.pdbx_strand_id
1 'polypeptide(L)' 'MNKLVLITGTSQGIGLAIAKEFLNNNYQVIGLDRKKVV' A
#
# COMPACT_ATOMS: atom_id res chain seq x y z
N MET A 1 7.44 2.55 17.38
CA MET A 1 6.06 2.41 16.85
C MET A 1 6.14 2.33 15.34
N ASN A 2 5.72 1.22 14.72
CA ASN A 2 5.56 1.18 13.27
C ASN A 2 4.34 2.04 12.92
N LYS A 3 4.53 3.03 12.06
CA LYS A 3 3.44 3.90 11.59
C LYS A 3 2.54 3.10 10.66
N LEU A 4 1.22 3.21 10.85
CA LEU A 4 0.21 2.54 10.04
C LEU A 4 -0.32 3.51 8.97
N VAL A 5 -0.40 3.06 7.71
CA VAL A 5 -0.99 3.84 6.61
C VAL A 5 -2.04 3.03 5.84
N LEU A 6 -3.12 3.72 5.45
CA LEU A 6 -4.17 3.19 4.58
C LEU A 6 -4.00 3.80 3.19
N ILE A 7 -3.90 2.96 2.17
CA ILE A 7 -3.70 3.40 0.78
C ILE A 7 -4.75 2.73 -0.11
N THR A 8 -5.46 3.52 -0.92
CA THR A 8 -6.44 3.04 -1.91
C THR A 8 -5.82 2.97 -3.30
N GLY A 9 -6.41 2.17 -4.21
CA GLY A 9 -5.89 2.01 -5.57
C GLY A 9 -4.55 1.25 -5.63
N THR A 10 -4.34 0.33 -4.68
CA THR A 10 -3.04 -0.34 -4.47
C THR A 10 -2.78 -1.53 -5.39
N SER A 11 -3.73 -1.92 -6.24
CA SER A 11 -3.53 -3.06 -7.15
C SER A 11 -2.61 -2.77 -8.34
N GLN A 12 -2.41 -1.49 -8.69
CA GLN A 12 -1.65 -1.10 -9.89
C GLN A 12 -1.12 0.35 -9.83
N GLY A 13 -0.21 0.68 -10.74
CA GLY A 13 0.24 2.05 -11.00
C GLY A 13 0.85 2.73 -9.77
N ILE A 14 0.52 4.01 -9.60
CA ILE A 14 1.09 4.87 -8.56
C ILE A 14 0.72 4.39 -7.15
N GLY A 15 -0.53 3.94 -6.94
CA GLY A 15 -0.95 3.45 -5.62
C GLY A 15 -0.13 2.24 -5.16
N LEU A 16 0.20 1.33 -6.08
CA LEU A 16 1.10 0.20 -5.80
C LEU A 16 2.53 0.68 -5.49
N ALA A 17 3.05 1.64 -6.26
CA ALA A 17 4.40 2.18 -6.03
C ALA A 17 4.51 2.86 -4.66
N ILE A 18 3.52 3.65 -4.28
CA ILE A 18 3.45 4.29 -2.96
C ILE A 18 3.38 3.23 -1.85
N ALA A 19 2.52 2.22 -1.98
CA ALA A 19 2.43 1.15 -0.98
C ALA A 19 3.77 0.43 -0.77
N LYS A 20 4.51 0.14 -1.85
CA LYS A 20 5.85 -0.45 -1.78
C LYS A 20 6.86 0.47 -1.10
N GLU A 21 6.82 1.76 -1.41
CA GLU A 21 7.72 2.74 -0.79
C GLU A 21 7.50 2.80 0.73
N PHE A 22 6.24 2.84 1.19
CA PHE A 22 5.94 2.83 2.62
C PHE A 22 6.37 1.53 3.30
N LEU A 23 6.17 0.37 2.66
CA LEU A 23 6.66 -0.92 3.16
C LEU A 23 8.19 -0.93 3.31
N ASN A 24 8.92 -0.41 2.31
CA ASN A 24 10.39 -0.32 2.35
C ASN A 24 10.90 0.58 3.48
N ASN A 25 10.10 1.58 3.87
CA ASN A 25 10.42 2.50 4.96
C ASN A 25 9.94 2.01 6.35
N ASN A 26 9.67 0.71 6.51
CA ASN A 26 9.22 0.07 7.76
C ASN A 26 7.85 0.54 8.28
N TYR A 27 6.94 0.93 7.38
CA TYR A 27 5.56 1.20 7.73
C TYR A 27 4.72 -0.08 7.61
N GLN A 28 3.66 -0.18 8.42
CA GLN A 28 2.60 -1.14 8.19
C GLN A 28 1.61 -0.52 7.19
N VAL A 29 1.28 -1.25 6.12
CA VAL A 29 0.40 -0.77 5.04
C VAL A 29 -0.87 -1.61 4.97
N ILE A 30 -2.03 -0.96 5.03
CA ILE A 30 -3.32 -1.54 4.63
C ILE A 30 -3.62 -1.05 3.22
N GLY A 31 -3.53 -1.95 2.24
CA GLY A 31 -3.87 -1.66 0.85
C GLY A 31 -5.31 -2.04 0.54
N LEU A 32 -6.07 -1.11 -0.06
CA LEU A 32 -7.41 -1.35 -0.57
C LEU A 32 -7.46 -1.13 -2.08
N ASP A 33 -8.19 -1.99 -2.77
CA ASP A 33 -8.60 -1.78 -4.15
C ASP A 33 -9.93 -2.52 -4.42
N ARG A 34 -10.61 -2.14 -5.50
CA ARG A 34 -11.85 -2.78 -5.95
C ARG A 34 -11.60 -4.17 -6.52
N LYS A 35 -10.40 -4.40 -7.05
CA LYS A 35 -9.97 -5.66 -7.64
C LYS A 35 -9.07 -6.41 -6.66
N LYS A 36 -9.26 -7.71 -6.57
CA LYS A 36 -8.32 -8.58 -5.87
C LYS A 36 -7.06 -8.71 -6.72
N VAL A 37 -5.89 -8.49 -6.11
CA VAL A 37 -4.63 -8.92 -6.72
C VAL A 37 -4.56 -10.43 -6.50
N VAL A 38 -4.55 -11.20 -7.59
CA VAL A 38 -4.40 -12.66 -7.59
C VAL A 38 -2.93 -12.98 -7.83
#